data_AF-A0A7H9AQS2-F1
#
_entry.id   AF-A0A7H9AQS2-F1
#
_cell.length_a   1.000
_cell.length_b   1.000
_cell.length_c   1.000
_cell.angle_alpha   90.00
_cell.angle_beta   90.00
_cell.angle_gamma   90.00
#
_symmetry.space_group_name_H-M   'P 1'
#
loop_
_entity.id
_entity.type
_entity.pdbx_description
1 polymer ?
#
loop_
_entity_poly.entity_id
_entity_poly.type
_entity_poly.pdbx_seq_one_letter_code
_entity_poly.pdbx_strand_id
1 'polypeptide(L)'
;MNTMDKSMSLTGQPPKALNTGQKLATLIGMSGLGILVLNLFNLDFENSGLWLSIALIAIFAGVVWFSKAAYAHKEKGIKNDGVWFKSISSRGVLAWIAGIALTGFYVVLYFYPQYLGLVKDGENTGVIALFDPLSKLLSGNPASQWFVYGTLYTVAILAFGIKFMWKYRHNRYEKIRTVSVMFFQTAFAFIIPEIMARLNGDLPYYDLKNMWPLNYYNFERYRINGFIENGNIGLAMLIFGILSIFVISPILTYKYGKRWYCSWVCGCGALAETAGDSFRQLSDKSKFAWNVERWVVHSVVVFVTLMTTAVIYSYLGNDSSKYWLTKSTFLIGVASILTLVFAWVMIFKRQELQKDAKYGAIGYFTIIIVLIGMHVFSGEGNIFLFKSESLRKTYSFLIGSIFSGVIGTGFYPIFGNRVWCRFGCPMAAILGFQQRLFSKFRITTNGGQCISCGNCSTYCEMGIDVRAYAQKGENIVRSSCVGCGICSAVCPRGVLKLENGPQKGRINPTEVLLGNDVDLMDLVNDK
;
A
#
# COMPACT_ATOMS: atom_id res chain seq x y z
N MET A 1 -22.14 -28.74 -24.03
CA MET A 1 -22.18 -27.98 -25.30
C MET A 1 -23.61 -27.49 -25.53
N ASN A 2 -23.76 -26.36 -26.23
CA ASN A 2 -24.99 -25.71 -26.70
C ASN A 2 -25.94 -25.06 -25.69
N THR A 3 -25.63 -23.81 -25.35
CA THR A 3 -26.63 -22.75 -25.46
C THR A 3 -26.21 -21.89 -26.65
N MET A 4 -26.92 -22.01 -27.78
CA MET A 4 -26.73 -21.07 -28.89
C MET A 4 -27.05 -19.67 -28.38
N ASP A 5 -26.06 -18.81 -28.49
CA ASP A 5 -26.19 -17.42 -28.10
C ASP A 5 -27.08 -16.70 -29.12
N LYS A 6 -28.32 -16.35 -28.72
CA LYS A 6 -29.29 -15.68 -29.60
C LYS A 6 -28.97 -14.19 -29.83
N SER A 7 -27.92 -13.67 -29.19
CA SER A 7 -27.55 -12.27 -29.33
C SER A 7 -26.76 -12.05 -30.62
N MET A 8 -27.31 -11.22 -31.53
CA MET A 8 -26.59 -10.68 -32.68
C MET A 8 -25.69 -9.49 -32.31
N SER A 9 -25.53 -9.18 -31.02
CA SER A 9 -24.71 -8.06 -30.57
C SER A 9 -23.24 -8.27 -30.95
N LEU A 10 -22.72 -7.38 -31.79
CA LEU A 10 -21.30 -7.32 -32.16
C LEU A 10 -20.41 -6.83 -30.99
N THR A 11 -21.01 -6.26 -29.95
CA THR A 11 -20.35 -5.79 -28.73
C THR A 11 -20.77 -6.61 -27.51
N GLY A 12 -19.96 -6.58 -26.45
CA GLY A 12 -20.07 -7.49 -25.30
C GLY A 12 -21.48 -7.62 -24.71
N GLN A 13 -21.83 -8.85 -24.32
CA GLN A 13 -23.11 -9.15 -23.70
C GLN A 13 -23.31 -8.38 -22.38
N PRO A 14 -24.58 -8.10 -21.99
CA PRO A 14 -24.90 -7.64 -20.64
C PRO A 14 -24.26 -8.56 -19.58
N PRO A 15 -24.00 -8.06 -18.36
CA PRO A 15 -23.28 -8.83 -17.35
C PRO A 15 -23.99 -10.17 -17.15
N LYS A 16 -23.29 -11.27 -17.49
CA LYS A 16 -23.81 -12.62 -17.29
C LYS A 16 -24.26 -12.76 -15.85
N ALA A 17 -25.52 -13.15 -15.66
CA ALA A 17 -26.05 -13.49 -14.35
C ALA A 17 -25.10 -14.48 -13.65
N LEU A 18 -24.99 -14.37 -12.33
CA LEU A 18 -24.17 -15.29 -11.54
C LEU A 18 -24.65 -16.73 -11.79
N ASN A 19 -23.72 -17.63 -12.07
CA ASN A 19 -24.05 -19.04 -12.18
C ASN A 19 -24.41 -19.63 -10.79
N THR A 20 -25.03 -20.81 -10.76
CA THR A 20 -25.47 -21.44 -9.50
C THR A 20 -24.31 -21.60 -8.50
N GLY A 21 -23.13 -21.99 -8.97
CA GLY A 21 -21.94 -22.11 -8.11
C GLY A 21 -21.51 -20.78 -7.50
N GLN A 22 -21.55 -19.69 -8.26
CA GLN A 22 -21.27 -18.34 -7.78
C GLN A 22 -22.32 -17.88 -6.77
N LYS A 23 -23.61 -18.16 -7.00
CA LYS A 23 -24.69 -17.81 -6.07
C LYS A 23 -24.54 -18.54 -4.72
N LEU A 24 -24.30 -19.86 -4.74
CA LEU A 24 -24.08 -20.66 -3.53
C LEU A 24 -22.81 -20.22 -2.79
N ALA A 25 -21.73 -19.96 -3.52
CA ALA A 25 -20.50 -19.44 -2.93
C ALA A 25 -20.68 -18.07 -2.27
N THR A 26 -21.46 -17.17 -2.90
CA THR A 26 -21.82 -15.88 -2.29
C THR A 26 -22.68 -16.08 -1.06
N LEU A 27 -23.68 -16.97 -1.08
CA LEU A 27 -24.50 -17.28 0.10
C LEU A 27 -23.64 -17.71 1.30
N ILE A 28 -22.71 -18.65 1.09
CA ILE A 28 -21.81 -19.15 2.14
C ILE A 28 -20.87 -18.05 2.64
N GLY A 29 -20.27 -17.26 1.75
CA GLY A 29 -19.42 -16.15 2.16
C GLY A 29 -20.18 -15.10 2.97
N MET A 30 -21.41 -14.78 2.53
CA MET A 30 -22.28 -13.81 3.20
C MET A 30 -22.85 -14.33 4.51
N SER A 31 -23.09 -15.64 4.67
CA SER A 31 -23.52 -16.22 5.94
C SER A 31 -22.39 -16.13 6.98
N GLY A 32 -21.14 -16.38 6.57
CA GLY A 32 -19.98 -16.18 7.44
C GLY A 32 -19.81 -14.72 7.89
N LEU A 33 -19.97 -13.76 6.97
CA LEU A 33 -20.00 -12.33 7.30
C LEU A 33 -21.20 -12.00 8.21
N GLY A 34 -22.35 -12.62 7.96
CA GLY A 34 -23.57 -12.49 8.77
C GLY A 34 -23.33 -12.87 10.23
N ILE A 35 -22.61 -13.96 10.50
CA ILE A 35 -22.23 -14.35 11.87
C ILE A 35 -21.42 -13.24 12.55
N LEU A 36 -20.45 -12.65 11.85
CA LEU A 36 -19.65 -11.54 12.41
C LEU A 36 -20.51 -10.29 12.66
N VAL A 37 -21.42 -9.96 11.76
CA VAL A 37 -22.31 -8.79 11.91
C VAL A 37 -23.32 -9.00 13.03
N LEU A 38 -23.86 -10.21 13.20
CA LEU A 38 -24.79 -10.55 14.27
C LEU A 38 -24.17 -10.37 15.67
N ASN A 39 -22.86 -10.62 15.80
CA ASN A 39 -22.13 -10.37 17.04
C ASN A 39 -21.99 -8.87 17.38
N LEU A 40 -22.26 -7.94 16.46
CA LEU A 40 -22.34 -6.51 16.81
C LEU A 40 -23.55 -6.19 17.71
N PHE A 41 -24.55 -7.07 17.73
CA PHE A 41 -25.76 -6.92 18.55
C PHE A 41 -25.66 -7.64 19.90
N ASN A 42 -24.46 -8.05 20.32
CA ASN A 42 -24.22 -8.76 21.58
C ASN A 42 -25.09 -10.01 21.76
N LEU A 43 -25.26 -10.79 20.68
CA LEU A 43 -25.87 -12.10 20.78
C LEU A 43 -24.86 -13.08 21.39
N ASP A 44 -25.18 -13.66 22.54
CA ASP A 44 -24.33 -14.65 23.20
C ASP A 44 -24.34 -15.95 22.40
N PHE A 45 -23.22 -16.22 21.72
CA PHE A 45 -23.00 -17.50 21.07
C PHE A 45 -22.37 -18.48 22.05
N GLU A 46 -23.05 -19.59 22.32
CA GLU A 46 -22.42 -20.73 22.98
C GLU A 46 -21.22 -21.20 22.13
N ASN A 47 -20.04 -21.24 22.76
CA ASN A 47 -18.77 -21.62 22.13
C ASN A 47 -18.30 -20.67 21.00
N SER A 48 -17.85 -19.47 21.40
CA SER A 48 -17.30 -18.43 20.51
C SER A 48 -16.21 -18.94 19.55
N GLY A 49 -15.37 -19.89 19.97
CA GLY A 49 -14.30 -20.44 19.14
C GLY A 49 -14.80 -21.25 17.94
N LEU A 50 -15.89 -21.99 18.11
CA LEU A 50 -16.55 -22.73 17.03
C LEU A 50 -17.18 -21.77 16.02
N TRP A 51 -17.96 -20.80 16.50
CA TRP A 51 -18.65 -19.82 15.64
C TRP A 51 -17.69 -18.92 14.87
N LEU A 52 -16.58 -18.51 15.49
CA LEU A 52 -15.50 -17.81 14.80
C LEU A 52 -14.94 -18.66 13.66
N SER A 53 -14.63 -19.92 13.96
CA SER A 53 -14.06 -20.86 12.98
C SER A 53 -15.01 -21.07 11.80
N ILE A 54 -16.31 -21.27 12.08
CA ILE A 54 -17.36 -21.36 11.04
C ILE A 54 -17.40 -20.08 10.20
N ALA A 55 -17.41 -18.89 10.83
CA ALA A 55 -17.47 -17.62 10.13
C ALA A 55 -16.26 -17.41 9.20
N LEU A 56 -15.03 -17.61 9.70
CA LEU A 56 -13.81 -17.43 8.93
C LEU A 56 -13.68 -18.46 7.79
N ILE A 57 -14.01 -19.73 8.04
CA ILE A 57 -14.01 -20.79 7.02
C ILE A 57 -15.07 -20.50 5.96
N ALA A 58 -16.28 -20.09 6.34
CA ALA A 58 -17.34 -19.76 5.39
C ALA A 58 -16.95 -18.58 4.49
N ILE A 59 -16.37 -17.51 5.04
CA ILE A 59 -15.85 -16.38 4.26
C ILE A 59 -14.75 -16.86 3.29
N PHE A 60 -13.75 -17.59 3.79
CA PHE A 60 -12.63 -18.07 2.98
C PHE A 60 -13.08 -19.02 1.88
N ALA A 61 -13.85 -20.05 2.22
CA ALA A 61 -14.36 -21.05 1.29
C ALA A 61 -15.32 -20.43 0.28
N GLY A 62 -16.17 -19.48 0.69
CA GLY A 62 -17.06 -18.74 -0.19
C GLY A 62 -16.29 -17.98 -1.28
N VAL A 63 -15.25 -17.23 -0.90
CA VAL A 63 -14.41 -16.51 -1.88
C VAL A 63 -13.64 -17.48 -2.80
N VAL A 64 -13.07 -18.54 -2.26
CA VAL A 64 -12.32 -19.56 -3.03
C VAL A 64 -13.24 -20.29 -4.02
N TRP A 65 -14.42 -20.72 -3.57
CA TRP A 65 -15.40 -21.37 -4.43
C TRP A 65 -15.92 -20.42 -5.51
N PHE A 66 -16.26 -19.17 -5.15
CA PHE A 66 -16.66 -18.15 -6.13
C PHE A 66 -15.58 -17.97 -7.21
N SER A 67 -14.31 -17.94 -6.80
CA SER A 67 -13.16 -17.79 -7.69
C SER A 67 -13.01 -18.98 -8.63
N LYS A 68 -13.12 -20.21 -8.11
CA LYS A 68 -13.12 -21.42 -8.93
C LYS A 68 -14.27 -21.39 -9.94
N ALA A 69 -15.49 -21.07 -9.51
CA ALA A 69 -16.66 -20.97 -10.38
C ALA A 69 -16.54 -19.85 -11.44
N ALA A 70 -15.82 -18.76 -11.12
CA ALA A 70 -15.61 -17.63 -12.03
C ALA A 70 -14.53 -17.87 -13.09
N TYR A 71 -13.48 -18.64 -12.78
CA TYR A 71 -12.26 -18.72 -13.61
C TYR A 71 -11.87 -20.14 -14.05
N ALA A 72 -12.33 -21.22 -13.40
CA ALA A 72 -11.85 -22.58 -13.70
C ALA A 72 -12.08 -22.95 -15.17
N HIS A 73 -13.29 -22.74 -15.68
CA HIS A 73 -13.71 -23.10 -17.05
C HIS A 73 -13.40 -22.05 -18.12
N LYS A 74 -12.72 -20.96 -17.77
CA LYS A 74 -12.32 -19.94 -18.75
C LYS A 74 -10.95 -20.28 -19.31
N GLU A 75 -10.70 -19.98 -20.60
CA GLU A 75 -9.32 -20.06 -21.13
C GLU A 75 -8.31 -19.23 -20.34
N LYS A 76 -7.07 -19.74 -20.29
CA LYS A 76 -5.92 -19.05 -19.70
C LYS A 76 -5.65 -17.75 -20.47
N GLY A 77 -5.46 -16.65 -19.76
CA GLY A 77 -5.12 -15.34 -20.36
C GLY A 77 -5.76 -14.19 -19.58
N ILE A 78 -5.45 -12.95 -19.96
CA ILE A 78 -6.09 -11.77 -19.34
C ILE A 78 -7.36 -11.44 -20.10
N LYS A 79 -8.48 -11.51 -19.39
CA LYS A 79 -9.81 -11.28 -19.94
C LYS A 79 -10.44 -10.05 -19.32
N ASN A 80 -11.21 -9.35 -20.13
CA ASN A 80 -12.11 -8.32 -19.65
C ASN A 80 -13.41 -9.01 -19.20
N ASP A 81 -13.53 -9.29 -17.90
CA ASP A 81 -14.70 -9.97 -17.32
C ASP A 81 -15.91 -9.03 -17.12
N GLY A 82 -16.08 -8.07 -18.05
CA GLY A 82 -17.16 -7.08 -18.02
C GLY A 82 -17.15 -6.23 -16.75
N VAL A 83 -15.97 -5.86 -16.25
CA VAL A 83 -15.82 -5.18 -14.95
C VAL A 83 -16.53 -3.81 -14.89
N TRP A 84 -16.68 -3.14 -16.03
CA TRP A 84 -17.40 -1.88 -16.15
C TRP A 84 -18.93 -2.04 -16.16
N PHE A 85 -19.46 -3.25 -16.34
CA PHE A 85 -20.90 -3.50 -16.37
C PHE A 85 -21.46 -3.96 -15.01
N LYS A 86 -20.62 -4.13 -14.00
CA LYS A 86 -21.02 -4.60 -12.67
C LYS A 86 -21.11 -3.44 -11.71
N SER A 87 -22.27 -3.25 -11.08
CA SER A 87 -22.51 -2.14 -10.14
C SER A 87 -21.47 -2.02 -9.03
N ILE A 88 -20.88 -3.13 -8.57
CA ILE A 88 -19.85 -3.12 -7.51
C ILE A 88 -18.50 -2.57 -8.00
N SER A 89 -18.13 -2.75 -9.27
CA SER A 89 -16.81 -2.40 -9.82
C SER A 89 -16.81 -1.25 -10.84
N SER A 90 -17.96 -0.60 -11.02
CA SER A 90 -18.17 0.49 -11.98
C SER A 90 -18.73 1.77 -11.35
N ARG A 91 -18.47 2.02 -10.06
CA ARG A 91 -19.01 3.16 -9.29
C ARG A 91 -20.55 3.21 -9.22
N GLY A 92 -21.23 2.06 -9.36
CA GLY A 92 -22.67 1.96 -9.19
C GLY A 92 -23.09 1.94 -7.72
N VAL A 93 -24.38 1.74 -7.44
CA VAL A 93 -24.95 1.78 -6.09
C VAL A 93 -24.25 0.80 -5.13
N LEU A 94 -24.00 -0.44 -5.56
CA LEU A 94 -23.28 -1.43 -4.74
C LEU A 94 -21.84 -1.02 -4.43
N ALA A 95 -21.17 -0.29 -5.33
CA ALA A 95 -19.83 0.24 -5.08
C ALA A 95 -19.85 1.29 -3.96
N TRP A 96 -20.84 2.19 -3.97
CA TRP A 96 -21.03 3.19 -2.93
C TRP A 96 -21.41 2.57 -1.59
N ILE A 97 -22.33 1.60 -1.57
CA ILE A 97 -22.69 0.85 -0.35
C ILE A 97 -21.46 0.18 0.24
N ALA A 98 -20.68 -0.54 -0.58
CA ALA A 98 -19.45 -1.19 -0.12
C ALA A 98 -18.41 -0.16 0.37
N GLY A 99 -18.27 0.96 -0.34
CA GLY A 99 -17.35 2.03 0.07
C GLY A 99 -17.72 2.65 1.41
N ILE A 100 -18.99 3.01 1.59
CA ILE A 100 -19.51 3.56 2.86
C ILE A 100 -19.39 2.53 3.99
N ALA A 101 -19.71 1.26 3.75
CA ALA A 101 -19.59 0.21 4.75
C ALA A 101 -18.14 -0.01 5.19
N LEU A 102 -17.19 -0.07 4.24
CA LEU A 102 -15.77 -0.18 4.55
C LEU A 102 -15.27 1.06 5.28
N THR A 103 -15.59 2.26 4.80
CA THR A 103 -15.22 3.50 5.48
C THR A 103 -15.78 3.56 6.90
N GLY A 104 -17.06 3.22 7.09
CA GLY A 104 -17.71 3.14 8.40
C GLY A 104 -17.02 2.14 9.33
N PHE A 105 -16.68 0.94 8.84
CA PHE A 105 -15.91 -0.05 9.59
C PHE A 105 -14.58 0.53 10.08
N TYR A 106 -13.83 1.23 9.23
CA TYR A 106 -12.55 1.84 9.64
C TYR A 106 -12.74 3.01 10.62
N VAL A 107 -13.79 3.83 10.47
CA VAL A 107 -14.12 4.87 11.44
C VAL A 107 -14.38 4.25 12.82
N VAL A 108 -15.20 3.20 12.88
CA VAL A 108 -15.49 2.49 14.12
C VAL A 108 -14.22 1.84 14.68
N LEU A 109 -13.44 1.15 13.86
CA LEU A 109 -12.20 0.48 14.26
C LEU A 109 -11.19 1.42 14.93
N TYR A 110 -11.00 2.62 14.37
CA TYR A 110 -9.98 3.57 14.85
C TYR A 110 -10.48 4.46 16.00
N PHE A 111 -11.73 4.93 15.94
CA PHE A 111 -12.23 5.96 16.86
C PHE A 111 -13.22 5.44 17.90
N TYR A 112 -13.93 4.36 17.60
CA TYR A 112 -15.00 3.83 18.44
C TYR A 112 -14.91 2.31 18.62
N PRO A 113 -13.75 1.75 19.01
CA PRO A 113 -13.58 0.30 19.14
C PRO A 113 -14.52 -0.33 20.17
N GLN A 114 -15.08 0.45 21.09
CA GLN A 114 -16.13 0.01 22.01
C GLN A 114 -17.39 -0.50 21.29
N TYR A 115 -17.71 0.00 20.09
CA TYR A 115 -18.84 -0.52 19.30
C TYR A 115 -18.53 -1.87 18.63
N LEU A 116 -17.26 -2.26 18.58
CA LEU A 116 -16.85 -3.62 18.21
C LEU A 116 -16.80 -4.55 19.44
N GLY A 117 -17.01 -3.99 20.63
CA GLY A 117 -17.04 -4.70 21.91
C GLY A 117 -15.71 -4.70 22.68
N LEU A 118 -14.81 -3.74 22.42
CA LEU A 118 -13.59 -3.58 23.21
C LEU A 118 -13.93 -3.04 24.59
N VAL A 119 -13.56 -3.78 25.64
CA VAL A 119 -13.71 -3.35 27.04
C VAL A 119 -12.32 -3.21 27.65
N LYS A 120 -12.01 -2.04 28.24
CA LYS A 120 -10.65 -1.75 28.76
C LYS A 120 -10.34 -2.52 30.06
N ASP A 121 -11.33 -2.61 30.95
CA ASP A 121 -11.17 -3.15 32.30
C ASP A 121 -12.23 -4.24 32.55
N GLY A 122 -12.23 -5.27 31.70
CA GLY A 122 -13.21 -6.35 31.78
C GLY A 122 -13.11 -7.33 30.60
N GLU A 123 -14.07 -8.24 30.53
CA GLU A 123 -14.18 -9.15 29.38
C GLU A 123 -14.70 -8.41 28.15
N ASN A 124 -14.12 -8.74 26.99
CA ASN A 124 -14.60 -8.20 25.73
C ASN A 124 -16.04 -8.65 25.48
N THR A 125 -16.77 -7.83 24.71
CA THR A 125 -18.12 -8.14 24.24
C THR A 125 -18.15 -8.17 22.71
N GLY A 126 -19.33 -8.48 22.16
CA GLY A 126 -19.60 -8.42 20.74
C GLY A 126 -18.59 -9.12 19.83
N VAL A 127 -18.19 -8.45 18.74
CA VAL A 127 -17.30 -9.02 17.73
C VAL A 127 -15.91 -9.30 18.28
N ILE A 128 -15.37 -8.46 19.16
CA ILE A 128 -14.02 -8.68 19.71
C ILE A 128 -14.01 -9.92 20.60
N ALA A 129 -15.04 -10.14 21.42
CA ALA A 129 -15.17 -11.35 22.24
C ALA A 129 -15.14 -12.63 21.40
N LEU A 130 -15.74 -12.61 20.20
CA LEU A 130 -15.73 -13.75 19.29
C LEU A 130 -14.29 -14.17 18.90
N PHE A 131 -13.34 -13.23 18.88
CA PHE A 131 -11.93 -13.47 18.54
C PHE A 131 -11.05 -13.82 19.75
N ASP A 132 -11.54 -13.67 20.98
CA ASP A 132 -10.76 -13.96 22.20
C ASP A 132 -10.16 -15.37 22.23
N PRO A 133 -10.87 -16.46 21.87
CA PRO A 133 -10.28 -17.79 21.88
C PRO A 133 -9.07 -17.93 20.94
N LEU A 134 -9.14 -17.31 19.77
CA LEU A 134 -8.05 -17.33 18.79
C LEU A 134 -6.89 -16.44 19.22
N SER A 135 -7.16 -15.27 19.80
CA SER A 135 -6.13 -14.38 20.33
C SER A 135 -5.39 -15.02 21.49
N LYS A 136 -6.13 -15.55 22.48
CA LYS A 136 -5.55 -16.26 23.63
C LYS A 136 -4.72 -17.48 23.18
N LEU A 137 -5.13 -18.16 22.11
CA LEU A 137 -4.34 -19.25 21.52
C LEU A 137 -3.04 -18.78 20.88
N LEU A 138 -3.01 -17.64 20.20
CA LEU A 138 -1.82 -17.17 19.47
C LEU A 138 -0.89 -16.33 20.35
N SER A 139 -1.42 -15.27 20.97
CA SER A 139 -0.67 -14.28 21.73
C SER A 139 -0.69 -14.49 23.24
N GLY A 140 -1.63 -15.30 23.75
CA GLY A 140 -1.87 -15.43 25.20
C GLY A 140 -2.71 -14.30 25.80
N ASN A 141 -3.02 -13.26 25.02
CA ASN A 141 -3.75 -12.08 25.48
C ASN A 141 -5.19 -12.06 24.92
N PRO A 142 -6.14 -11.36 25.59
CA PRO A 142 -7.45 -11.05 25.01
C PRO A 142 -7.34 -10.36 23.65
N ALA A 143 -8.33 -10.54 22.79
CA ALA A 143 -8.33 -9.93 21.47
C ALA A 143 -8.43 -8.40 21.57
N SER A 144 -7.65 -7.70 20.75
CA SER A 144 -7.80 -6.26 20.53
C SER A 144 -8.51 -6.00 19.20
N GLN A 145 -8.95 -4.76 18.97
CA GLN A 145 -9.48 -4.36 17.67
C GLN A 145 -8.44 -4.58 16.53
N TRP A 146 -7.15 -4.46 16.84
CA TRP A 146 -6.06 -4.71 15.88
C TRP A 146 -5.88 -6.19 15.57
N PHE A 147 -6.12 -7.07 16.55
CA PHE A 147 -6.12 -8.52 16.34
C PHE A 147 -7.26 -8.95 15.41
N VAL A 148 -8.48 -8.44 15.65
CA VAL A 148 -9.64 -8.66 14.77
C VAL A 148 -9.33 -8.18 13.36
N TYR A 149 -8.84 -6.94 13.23
CA TYR A 149 -8.43 -6.37 11.96
C TYR A 149 -7.37 -7.23 11.26
N GLY A 150 -6.28 -7.58 11.96
CA GLY A 150 -5.18 -8.39 11.42
C GLY A 150 -5.63 -9.77 10.93
N THR A 151 -6.55 -10.41 11.67
CA THR A 151 -7.14 -11.70 11.29
C THR A 151 -7.97 -11.58 10.02
N LEU A 152 -8.94 -10.66 10.00
CA LEU A 152 -9.81 -10.43 8.83
C LEU A 152 -9.02 -10.01 7.59
N TYR A 153 -8.02 -9.16 7.79
CA TYR A 153 -7.12 -8.69 6.74
C TYR A 153 -6.29 -9.84 6.14
N THR A 154 -5.80 -10.74 7.00
CA THR A 154 -5.04 -11.92 6.56
C THR A 154 -5.94 -12.91 5.82
N VAL A 155 -7.15 -13.18 6.31
CA VAL A 155 -8.14 -14.02 5.62
C VAL A 155 -8.49 -13.44 4.25
N ALA A 156 -8.71 -12.14 4.16
CA ALA A 156 -8.99 -11.46 2.90
C ALA A 156 -7.82 -11.59 1.90
N ILE A 157 -6.58 -11.33 2.33
CA ILE A 157 -5.40 -11.47 1.45
C ILE A 157 -5.21 -12.91 0.98
N LEU A 158 -5.41 -13.90 1.84
CA LEU A 158 -5.25 -15.30 1.45
C LEU A 158 -6.34 -15.73 0.47
N ALA A 159 -7.61 -15.45 0.77
CA ALA A 159 -8.74 -15.83 -0.07
C ALA A 159 -8.72 -15.13 -1.44
N PHE A 160 -8.52 -13.81 -1.45
CA PHE A 160 -8.42 -13.05 -2.70
C PHE A 160 -7.06 -13.22 -3.39
N GLY A 161 -6.00 -13.64 -2.68
CA GLY A 161 -4.74 -14.07 -3.27
C GLY A 161 -4.92 -15.32 -4.12
N ILE A 162 -5.67 -16.31 -3.61
CA ILE A 162 -6.05 -17.50 -4.39
C ILE A 162 -6.88 -17.11 -5.63
N LYS A 163 -7.86 -16.20 -5.49
CA LYS A 163 -8.60 -15.63 -6.63
C LYS A 163 -7.66 -15.04 -7.67
N PHE A 164 -6.72 -14.20 -7.24
CA PHE A 164 -5.77 -13.52 -8.13
C PHE A 164 -4.89 -14.53 -8.88
N MET A 165 -4.37 -15.54 -8.18
CA MET A 165 -3.59 -16.62 -8.80
C MET A 165 -4.39 -17.41 -9.83
N TRP A 166 -5.69 -17.65 -9.62
CA TRP A 166 -6.55 -18.28 -10.64
C TRP A 166 -6.74 -17.39 -11.88
N LYS A 167 -7.02 -16.10 -11.67
CA LYS A 167 -7.21 -15.12 -12.75
C LYS A 167 -5.95 -14.98 -13.60
N TYR A 168 -4.78 -14.87 -12.97
CA TYR A 168 -3.49 -14.68 -13.64
C TYR A 168 -2.66 -15.97 -13.73
N ARG A 169 -3.29 -17.15 -13.75
CA ARG A 169 -2.61 -18.46 -13.72
C ARG A 169 -1.60 -18.73 -14.85
N HIS A 170 -1.73 -17.99 -15.95
CA HIS A 170 -0.84 -18.03 -17.11
C HIS A 170 0.49 -17.31 -16.87
N ASN A 171 0.55 -16.38 -15.92
CA ASN A 171 1.74 -15.57 -15.65
C ASN A 171 2.46 -16.04 -14.38
N ARG A 172 3.71 -16.52 -14.53
CA ARG A 172 4.53 -17.00 -13.40
C ARG A 172 4.92 -15.87 -12.44
N TYR A 173 5.24 -14.69 -12.97
CA TYR A 173 5.63 -13.53 -12.15
C TYR A 173 4.51 -13.14 -11.19
N GLU A 174 3.28 -13.07 -11.70
CA GLU A 174 2.10 -12.73 -10.89
C GLU A 174 1.84 -13.76 -9.80
N LYS A 175 1.95 -15.06 -10.11
CA LYS A 175 1.78 -16.12 -9.10
C LYS A 175 2.81 -16.03 -7.97
N ILE A 176 4.09 -15.90 -8.30
CA ILE A 176 5.17 -15.84 -7.30
C ILE A 176 5.02 -14.60 -6.43
N ARG A 177 4.72 -13.46 -7.05
CA ARG A 177 4.46 -12.20 -6.35
C ARG A 177 3.28 -12.31 -5.38
N THR A 178 2.18 -12.93 -5.80
CA THR A 178 1.01 -13.14 -4.94
C THR A 178 1.32 -14.06 -3.76
N VAL A 179 2.09 -15.14 -3.98
CA VAL A 179 2.57 -16.01 -2.90
C VAL A 179 3.45 -15.22 -1.91
N SER A 180 4.33 -14.35 -2.42
CA SER A 180 5.16 -13.49 -1.57
C SER A 180 4.32 -12.60 -0.66
N VAL A 181 3.34 -11.87 -1.20
CA VAL A 181 2.52 -10.98 -0.35
C VAL A 181 1.64 -11.73 0.65
N MET A 182 1.15 -12.92 0.28
CA MET A 182 0.44 -13.81 1.21
C MET A 182 1.37 -14.25 2.35
N PHE A 183 2.59 -14.67 2.02
CA PHE A 183 3.59 -15.08 3.00
C PHE A 183 3.98 -13.94 3.95
N PHE A 184 4.33 -12.75 3.44
CA PHE A 184 4.70 -11.62 4.29
C PHE A 184 3.53 -11.12 5.14
N GLN A 185 2.30 -11.19 4.64
CA GLN A 185 1.13 -10.87 5.46
C GLN A 185 0.96 -11.88 6.59
N THR A 186 0.92 -13.17 6.28
CA THR A 186 0.65 -14.20 7.30
C THR A 186 1.82 -14.36 8.27
N ALA A 187 3.05 -14.50 7.77
CA ALA A 187 4.21 -14.75 8.62
C ALA A 187 4.66 -13.48 9.36
N PHE A 188 5.03 -12.42 8.64
CA PHE A 188 5.71 -11.26 9.23
C PHE A 188 4.77 -10.26 9.91
N ALA A 189 3.55 -10.13 9.41
CA ALA A 189 2.61 -9.13 9.92
C ALA A 189 1.60 -9.68 10.92
N PHE A 190 1.35 -10.99 10.91
CA PHE A 190 0.35 -11.60 11.78
C PHE A 190 0.98 -12.61 12.72
N ILE A 191 1.47 -13.75 12.23
CA ILE A 191 1.92 -14.86 13.09
C ILE A 191 3.14 -14.49 13.95
N ILE A 192 4.20 -13.92 13.37
CA ILE A 192 5.43 -13.59 14.12
C ILE A 192 5.13 -12.59 15.26
N PRO A 193 4.50 -11.43 15.02
CA PRO A 193 4.20 -10.49 16.11
C PRO A 193 3.34 -11.09 17.23
N GLU A 194 2.32 -11.90 16.90
CA GLU A 194 1.46 -12.52 17.91
C GLU A 194 2.21 -13.57 18.73
N ILE A 195 3.03 -14.41 18.10
CA ILE A 195 3.88 -15.36 18.82
C ILE A 195 4.92 -14.64 19.68
N MET A 196 5.49 -13.54 19.17
CA MET A 196 6.46 -12.74 19.93
C MET A 196 5.85 -12.12 21.19
N ALA A 197 4.60 -11.66 21.11
CA ALA A 197 3.85 -11.20 22.28
C ALA A 197 3.68 -12.32 23.31
N ARG A 198 3.39 -13.55 22.87
CA ARG A 198 3.29 -14.71 23.76
C ARG A 198 4.62 -15.07 24.44
N LEU A 199 5.72 -15.00 23.71
CA LEU A 199 7.04 -15.42 24.20
C LEU A 199 7.73 -14.36 25.08
N ASN A 200 7.39 -13.07 24.90
CA ASN A 200 8.07 -11.96 25.58
C ASN A 200 7.14 -11.03 26.34
N GLY A 201 5.87 -11.40 26.56
CA GLY A 201 4.89 -10.73 27.42
C GLY A 201 4.62 -9.26 27.05
N ASP A 202 5.47 -8.37 27.55
CA ASP A 202 5.33 -6.91 27.45
C ASP A 202 5.98 -6.31 26.20
N LEU A 203 6.53 -7.14 25.30
CA LEU A 203 7.13 -6.63 24.07
C LEU A 203 6.05 -5.97 23.18
N PRO A 204 6.19 -4.66 22.84
CA PRO A 204 5.20 -4.00 21.99
C PRO A 204 5.10 -4.67 20.63
N TYR A 205 3.86 -4.90 20.15
CA TYR A 205 3.59 -5.44 18.81
C TYR A 205 4.43 -4.71 17.75
N TYR A 206 5.27 -5.44 17.01
CA TYR A 206 6.13 -4.86 15.97
C TYR A 206 5.94 -5.58 14.64
N ASP A 207 5.30 -4.89 13.70
CA ASP A 207 5.18 -5.36 12.32
C ASP A 207 6.51 -5.17 11.57
N LEU A 208 7.28 -6.25 11.43
CA LEU A 208 8.61 -6.28 10.82
C LEU A 208 8.64 -5.81 9.36
N LYS A 209 7.51 -5.83 8.64
CA LYS A 209 7.45 -5.28 7.27
C LYS A 209 7.19 -3.76 7.26
N ASN A 210 6.70 -3.15 8.33
CA ASN A 210 6.36 -1.72 8.33
C ASN A 210 7.57 -0.89 8.76
N MET A 211 8.11 -0.13 7.81
CA MET A 211 9.22 0.78 8.03
C MET A 211 8.75 2.24 8.17
N TRP A 212 9.57 3.07 8.80
CA TRP A 212 9.36 4.52 8.75
C TRP A 212 9.35 4.98 7.29
N PRO A 213 8.47 5.91 6.87
CA PRO A 213 7.54 6.73 7.67
C PRO A 213 6.14 6.12 7.94
N LEU A 214 5.85 4.89 7.49
CA LEU A 214 4.54 4.26 7.74
C LEU A 214 4.35 3.88 9.20
N ASN A 215 5.42 3.39 9.85
CA ASN A 215 5.41 3.00 11.26
C ASN A 215 5.98 4.11 12.16
N TYR A 216 5.44 5.32 12.04
CA TYR A 216 5.91 6.46 12.84
C TYR A 216 5.68 6.26 14.34
N TYR A 217 4.66 5.49 14.73
CA TYR A 217 4.25 5.32 16.12
C TYR A 217 5.26 4.46 16.90
N ASN A 218 6.14 3.70 16.21
CA ASN A 218 7.32 3.09 16.82
C ASN A 218 8.22 4.11 17.55
N PHE A 219 8.18 5.38 17.14
CA PHE A 219 8.99 6.45 17.74
C PHE A 219 8.26 7.20 18.87
N GLU A 220 7.07 6.75 19.27
CA GLU A 220 6.37 7.32 20.43
C GLU A 220 6.99 6.86 21.74
N ARG A 221 6.97 7.75 22.76
CA ARG A 221 7.65 7.54 24.05
C ARG A 221 7.30 6.19 24.69
N TYR A 222 6.02 5.83 24.73
CA TYR A 222 5.59 4.57 25.36
C TYR A 222 6.14 3.33 24.66
N ARG A 223 6.30 3.36 23.31
CA ARG A 223 6.83 2.22 22.56
C ARG A 223 8.34 2.16 22.59
N ILE A 224 9.02 3.30 22.53
CA ILE A 224 10.48 3.35 22.70
C ILE A 224 10.86 2.80 24.07
N ASN A 225 10.18 3.26 25.14
CA ASN A 225 10.40 2.75 26.49
C ASN A 225 10.14 1.25 26.55
N GLY A 226 9.00 0.78 26.00
CA GLY A 226 8.72 -0.65 25.93
C GLY A 226 9.80 -1.46 25.20
N PHE A 227 10.38 -0.95 24.11
CA PHE A 227 11.49 -1.64 23.44
C PHE A 227 12.79 -1.61 24.27
N ILE A 228 13.11 -0.51 24.94
CA ILE A 228 14.32 -0.41 25.77
C ILE A 228 14.20 -1.32 27.01
N GLU A 229 13.03 -1.38 27.63
CA GLU A 229 12.73 -2.21 28.81
C GLU A 229 12.80 -3.71 28.49
N ASN A 230 12.48 -4.10 27.25
CA ASN A 230 12.59 -5.48 26.77
C ASN A 230 14.02 -5.90 26.34
N GLY A 231 15.04 -5.17 26.80
CA GLY A 231 16.46 -5.53 26.67
C GLY A 231 16.95 -5.69 25.22
N ASN A 232 17.76 -6.73 24.98
CA ASN A 232 18.45 -6.93 23.70
C ASN A 232 17.50 -7.09 22.50
N ILE A 233 16.34 -7.72 22.70
CA ILE A 233 15.37 -7.96 21.62
C ILE A 233 14.74 -6.64 21.16
N GLY A 234 14.32 -5.79 22.10
CA GLY A 234 13.73 -4.51 21.74
C GLY A 234 14.75 -3.52 21.17
N LEU A 235 16.00 -3.54 21.65
CA LEU A 235 17.09 -2.79 21.01
C LEU A 235 17.33 -3.26 19.56
N ALA A 236 17.33 -4.57 19.30
CA ALA A 236 17.47 -5.12 17.96
C ALA A 236 16.34 -4.66 17.02
N MET A 237 15.10 -4.55 17.52
CA MET A 237 13.97 -4.01 16.74
C MET A 237 14.12 -2.53 16.40
N LEU A 238 14.63 -1.72 17.32
CA LEU A 238 14.90 -0.30 17.08
C LEU A 238 15.99 -0.14 16.02
N ILE A 239 17.09 -0.88 16.13
CA ILE A 239 18.20 -0.90 15.15
C ILE A 239 17.67 -1.35 13.80
N PHE A 240 16.88 -2.43 13.75
CA PHE A 240 16.26 -2.91 12.52
C PHE A 240 15.36 -1.85 11.88
N GLY A 241 14.57 -1.12 12.68
CA GLY A 241 13.75 0.00 12.20
C GLY A 241 14.55 1.05 11.45
N ILE A 242 15.71 1.46 12.00
CA ILE A 242 16.61 2.46 11.39
C ILE A 242 17.29 1.88 10.14
N LEU A 243 17.87 0.67 10.24
CA LEU A 243 18.55 0.02 9.12
C LEU A 243 17.60 -0.27 7.95
N SER A 244 16.34 -0.59 8.23
CA SER A 244 15.34 -0.91 7.21
C SER A 244 15.15 0.23 6.21
N ILE A 245 15.12 1.48 6.68
CA ILE A 245 14.89 2.66 5.83
C ILE A 245 16.19 3.26 5.28
N PHE A 246 17.27 3.32 6.05
CA PHE A 246 18.49 4.02 5.63
C PHE A 246 19.47 3.12 4.87
N VAL A 247 19.39 1.80 5.03
CA VAL A 247 20.34 0.85 4.43
C VAL A 247 19.62 -0.16 3.52
N ILE A 248 18.72 -0.96 4.08
CA ILE A 248 18.08 -2.06 3.36
C ILE A 248 17.25 -1.54 2.19
N SER A 249 16.36 -0.58 2.47
CA SER A 249 15.43 -0.03 1.47
C SER A 249 16.14 0.66 0.29
N PRO A 250 17.15 1.53 0.47
CA PRO A 250 17.93 2.10 -0.63
C PRO A 250 18.63 1.05 -1.49
N ILE A 251 19.25 0.04 -0.87
CA ILE A 251 19.95 -1.04 -1.60
C ILE A 251 18.97 -1.86 -2.44
N LEU A 252 17.85 -2.27 -1.85
CA LEU A 252 16.83 -3.05 -2.56
C LEU A 252 16.14 -2.23 -3.64
N THR A 253 15.87 -0.95 -3.39
CA THR A 253 15.24 -0.05 -4.37
C THR A 253 16.18 0.26 -5.53
N TYR A 254 17.48 0.39 -5.27
CA TYR A 254 18.50 0.49 -6.32
C TYR A 254 18.46 -0.74 -7.24
N LYS A 255 18.44 -1.96 -6.67
CA LYS A 255 18.48 -3.22 -7.45
C LYS A 255 17.17 -3.57 -8.14
N TYR A 256 16.04 -3.36 -7.48
CA TYR A 256 14.75 -3.90 -7.92
C TYR A 256 13.69 -2.83 -8.22
N GLY A 257 13.95 -1.56 -7.91
CA GLY A 257 12.92 -0.51 -7.91
C GLY A 257 12.00 -0.68 -6.71
N LYS A 258 10.98 0.18 -6.55
CA LYS A 258 10.09 0.13 -5.38
C LYS A 258 9.19 -1.11 -5.33
N ARG A 259 9.20 -1.95 -6.38
CA ARG A 259 8.38 -3.16 -6.46
C ARG A 259 8.68 -4.17 -5.34
N TRP A 260 9.94 -4.27 -4.90
CA TRP A 260 10.32 -5.20 -3.82
C TRP A 260 9.49 -4.96 -2.56
N TYR A 261 9.11 -3.71 -2.29
CA TYR A 261 8.26 -3.36 -1.17
C TYR A 261 6.80 -3.27 -1.59
N CYS A 262 6.45 -2.33 -2.47
CA CYS A 262 5.07 -1.95 -2.77
C CYS A 262 4.22 -3.04 -3.44
N SER A 263 4.85 -4.04 -4.06
CA SER A 263 4.17 -5.13 -4.78
C SER A 263 4.49 -6.52 -4.23
N TRP A 264 5.53 -6.69 -3.40
CA TRP A 264 6.00 -8.01 -2.95
C TRP A 264 5.95 -8.21 -1.42
N VAL A 265 5.99 -7.14 -0.63
CA VAL A 265 6.09 -7.22 0.85
C VAL A 265 5.02 -6.40 1.57
N CYS A 266 4.71 -5.20 1.06
CA CYS A 266 3.85 -4.22 1.73
C CYS A 266 2.41 -4.75 1.92
N GLY A 267 1.89 -4.68 3.14
CA GLY A 267 0.52 -5.09 3.47
C GLY A 267 -0.54 -4.34 2.65
N CYS A 268 -0.44 -3.01 2.58
CA CYS A 268 -1.36 -2.20 1.76
C CYS A 268 -1.32 -2.61 0.28
N GLY A 269 -0.14 -2.96 -0.23
CA GLY A 269 0.04 -3.49 -1.58
C GLY A 269 -0.60 -4.87 -1.75
N ALA A 270 -0.49 -5.74 -0.75
CA ALA A 270 -1.10 -7.06 -0.75
C ALA A 270 -2.62 -6.99 -0.90
N LEU A 271 -3.29 -6.17 -0.09
CA LEU A 271 -4.75 -6.01 -0.19
C LEU A 271 -5.17 -5.36 -1.51
N ALA A 272 -4.43 -4.34 -1.97
CA ALA A 272 -4.68 -3.68 -3.24
C ALA A 272 -4.59 -4.64 -4.44
N GLU A 273 -3.58 -5.51 -4.47
CA GLU A 273 -3.35 -6.45 -5.57
C GLU A 273 -4.26 -7.68 -5.50
N THR A 274 -4.78 -8.02 -4.31
CA THR A 274 -5.66 -9.19 -4.13
C THR A 274 -7.12 -8.78 -4.16
N ALA A 275 -7.69 -8.38 -3.02
CA ALA A 275 -9.08 -7.97 -2.91
C ALA A 275 -9.40 -6.78 -3.83
N GLY A 276 -8.47 -5.82 -3.89
CA GLY A 276 -8.59 -4.62 -4.70
C GLY A 276 -8.50 -4.86 -6.22
N ASP A 277 -8.02 -6.00 -6.73
CA ASP A 277 -7.81 -6.19 -8.18
C ASP A 277 -9.07 -5.97 -9.04
N SER A 278 -10.25 -6.16 -8.44
CA SER A 278 -11.55 -5.90 -9.07
C SER A 278 -11.80 -4.44 -9.45
N PHE A 279 -11.02 -3.50 -8.89
CA PHE A 279 -11.21 -2.05 -9.01
C PHE A 279 -10.07 -1.33 -9.74
N ARG A 280 -9.08 -2.05 -10.27
CA ARG A 280 -7.86 -1.47 -10.89
C ARG A 280 -8.16 -0.51 -12.04
N GLN A 281 -9.21 -0.78 -12.80
CA GLN A 281 -9.66 0.04 -13.93
C GLN A 281 -10.08 1.46 -13.52
N LEU A 282 -10.50 1.66 -12.27
CA LEU A 282 -11.03 2.92 -11.76
C LEU A 282 -9.97 3.97 -11.46
N SER A 283 -8.68 3.59 -11.44
CA SER A 283 -7.58 4.52 -11.19
C SER A 283 -7.54 5.61 -12.26
N ASP A 284 -7.80 6.86 -11.88
CA ASP A 284 -7.93 7.98 -12.82
C ASP A 284 -6.59 8.34 -13.50
N LYS A 285 -6.61 8.56 -14.82
CA LYS A 285 -5.45 8.94 -15.63
C LYS A 285 -5.44 10.43 -15.98
N SER A 286 -6.44 11.20 -15.51
CA SER A 286 -6.57 12.63 -15.78
C SER A 286 -5.36 13.43 -15.27
N LYS A 287 -5.07 14.55 -15.95
CA LYS A 287 -4.02 15.49 -15.51
C LYS A 287 -4.34 16.05 -14.11
N PHE A 288 -5.62 16.24 -13.79
CA PHE A 288 -6.06 16.68 -12.47
C PHE A 288 -5.65 15.68 -11.38
N ALA A 289 -6.01 14.40 -11.53
CA ALA A 289 -5.64 13.37 -10.56
C ALA A 289 -4.11 13.27 -10.39
N TRP A 290 -3.35 13.43 -11.47
CA TRP A 290 -1.89 13.44 -11.42
C TRP A 290 -1.31 14.66 -10.68
N ASN A 291 -1.89 15.85 -10.87
CA ASN A 291 -1.49 17.04 -10.12
C ASN A 291 -1.78 16.88 -8.62
N VAL A 292 -2.97 16.36 -8.27
CA VAL A 292 -3.36 16.10 -6.88
C VAL A 292 -2.43 15.05 -6.25
N GLU A 293 -2.19 13.93 -6.92
CA GLU A 293 -1.24 12.90 -6.49
C GLU A 293 0.11 13.50 -6.12
N ARG A 294 0.66 14.33 -7.00
CA ARG A 294 1.96 14.96 -6.80
C ARG A 294 1.97 15.86 -5.57
N TRP A 295 0.99 16.74 -5.40
CA TRP A 295 0.99 17.66 -4.26
C TRP A 295 0.76 16.92 -2.94
N VAL A 296 -0.29 16.10 -2.86
CA VAL A 296 -0.70 15.44 -1.61
C VAL A 296 0.41 14.52 -1.08
N VAL A 297 0.98 13.66 -1.93
CA VAL A 297 1.95 12.67 -1.44
C VAL A 297 3.23 13.31 -0.90
N HIS A 298 3.70 14.42 -1.51
CA HIS A 298 4.89 15.13 -1.04
C HIS A 298 4.58 15.97 0.21
N SER A 299 3.41 16.60 0.30
CA SER A 299 2.97 17.27 1.52
C SER A 299 2.92 16.30 2.70
N VAL A 300 2.38 15.09 2.49
CA VAL A 300 2.31 14.05 3.54
C VAL A 300 3.70 13.62 3.98
N VAL A 301 4.66 13.41 3.06
CA VAL A 301 6.05 13.08 3.43
C VAL A 301 6.68 14.17 4.28
N VAL A 302 6.60 15.43 3.84
CA VAL A 302 7.18 16.57 4.56
C VAL A 302 6.57 16.67 5.95
N PHE A 303 5.25 16.55 6.04
CA PHE A 303 4.53 16.56 7.30
C PHE A 303 4.97 15.42 8.24
N VAL A 304 5.04 14.17 7.75
CA VAL A 304 5.48 13.03 8.56
C VAL A 304 6.95 13.17 8.99
N THR A 305 7.82 13.72 8.13
CA THR A 305 9.22 14.01 8.49
C THR A 305 9.30 15.03 9.62
N LEU A 306 8.65 16.18 9.49
CA LEU A 306 8.61 17.22 10.53
C LEU A 306 8.03 16.69 11.85
N MET A 307 6.95 15.91 11.77
CA MET A 307 6.31 15.32 12.95
C MET A 307 7.20 14.28 13.63
N THR A 308 7.86 13.41 12.87
CA THR A 308 8.80 12.44 13.44
C THR A 308 9.95 13.17 14.14
N THR A 309 10.52 14.19 13.49
CA THR A 309 11.56 15.04 14.09
C THR A 309 11.07 15.68 15.38
N ALA A 310 9.86 16.25 15.40
CA ALA A 310 9.26 16.86 16.59
C ALA A 310 9.06 15.85 17.73
N VAL A 311 8.58 14.64 17.43
CA VAL A 311 8.35 13.57 18.42
C VAL A 311 9.68 13.12 19.03
N ILE A 312 10.70 12.84 18.21
CA ILE A 312 12.03 12.42 18.72
C ILE A 312 12.69 13.57 19.49
N TYR A 313 12.58 14.81 19.00
CA TYR A 313 13.10 15.99 19.70
C TYR A 313 12.50 16.14 21.11
N SER A 314 11.21 15.84 21.28
CA SER A 314 10.54 15.86 22.60
C SER A 314 11.01 14.78 23.59
N TYR A 315 11.72 13.76 23.10
CA TYR A 315 12.29 12.69 23.90
C TYR A 315 13.72 13.01 24.38
N LEU A 316 14.50 13.74 23.59
CA LEU A 316 15.91 13.97 23.87
C LEU A 316 16.12 14.99 25.00
N GLY A 317 17.20 14.80 25.78
CA GLY A 317 17.64 15.75 26.79
C GLY A 317 18.46 16.91 26.21
N ASN A 318 18.63 17.97 27.01
CA ASN A 318 19.48 19.11 26.66
C ASN A 318 20.91 18.97 27.17
N ASP A 319 21.13 18.06 28.14
CA ASP A 319 22.39 17.91 28.84
C ASP A 319 23.42 17.12 28.01
N SER A 320 24.39 17.83 27.45
CA SER A 320 25.49 17.26 26.66
C SER A 320 26.51 16.47 27.49
N SER A 321 26.48 16.58 28.82
CA SER A 321 27.36 15.79 29.70
C SER A 321 26.83 14.37 29.93
N LYS A 322 25.52 14.15 29.77
CA LYS A 322 24.86 12.85 30.02
C LYS A 322 24.45 12.11 28.75
N TYR A 323 24.19 12.83 27.66
CA TYR A 323 23.70 12.24 26.41
C TYR A 323 24.55 12.66 25.22
N TRP A 324 24.99 11.68 24.43
CA TRP A 324 25.70 11.92 23.17
C TRP A 324 24.81 12.56 22.09
N LEU A 325 23.48 12.37 22.18
CA LEU A 325 22.49 12.93 21.26
C LEU A 325 21.56 13.91 22.00
N THR A 326 21.94 15.19 22.04
CA THR A 326 21.09 16.25 22.60
C THR A 326 20.05 16.73 21.60
N LYS A 327 19.01 17.43 22.09
CA LYS A 327 17.97 18.06 21.25
C LYS A 327 18.55 18.88 20.10
N SER A 328 19.48 19.79 20.39
CA SER A 328 20.11 20.65 19.39
C SER A 328 20.95 19.85 18.39
N THR A 329 21.72 18.87 18.87
CA THR A 329 22.55 18.00 18.01
C THR A 329 21.70 17.18 17.05
N PHE A 330 20.59 16.62 17.53
CA PHE A 330 19.65 15.87 16.69
C PHE A 330 19.01 16.76 15.61
N LEU A 331 18.54 17.94 15.98
CA LEU A 331 17.87 18.85 15.05
C LEU A 331 18.83 19.40 13.99
N ILE A 332 20.05 19.76 14.38
CA ILE A 332 21.13 20.13 13.45
C ILE A 332 21.49 18.94 12.55
N GLY A 333 21.56 17.73 13.10
CA GLY A 333 21.82 16.50 12.35
C GLY A 333 20.76 16.24 11.27
N VAL A 334 19.47 16.34 11.62
CA VAL A 334 18.37 16.21 10.65
C VAL A 334 18.45 17.29 9.58
N ALA A 335 18.64 18.56 9.96
CA ALA A 335 18.75 19.66 9.01
C ALA A 335 19.95 19.47 8.04
N SER A 336 21.08 19.02 8.57
CA SER A 336 22.30 18.75 7.81
C SER A 336 22.08 17.60 6.82
N ILE A 337 21.50 16.48 7.26
CA ILE A 337 21.20 15.33 6.38
C ILE A 337 20.24 15.73 5.26
N LEU A 338 19.15 16.44 5.58
CA LEU A 338 18.18 16.90 4.58
C LEU A 338 18.82 17.87 3.59
N THR A 339 19.67 18.77 4.06
CA THR A 339 20.42 19.72 3.23
C THR A 339 21.42 19.02 2.32
N LEU A 340 22.17 18.04 2.83
CA LEU A 340 23.11 17.25 2.04
C LEU A 340 22.39 16.46 0.94
N VAL A 341 21.28 15.80 1.28
CA VAL A 341 20.47 15.05 0.29
C VAL A 341 19.91 16.01 -0.76
N PHE A 342 19.36 17.15 -0.36
CA PHE A 342 18.82 18.15 -1.28
C PHE A 342 19.91 18.71 -2.21
N ALA A 343 21.04 19.16 -1.65
CA ALA A 343 22.16 19.69 -2.41
C ALA A 343 22.72 18.66 -3.40
N TRP A 344 22.94 17.42 -2.94
CA TRP A 344 23.40 16.33 -3.79
C TRP A 344 22.48 16.10 -5.00
N VAL A 345 21.17 16.06 -4.77
CA VAL A 345 20.16 15.86 -5.83
C VAL A 345 20.14 17.03 -6.79
N MET A 346 20.21 18.25 -6.29
CA MET A 346 20.20 19.46 -7.10
C MET A 346 21.49 19.63 -7.92
N ILE A 347 22.64 19.15 -7.42
CA ILE A 347 23.91 19.19 -8.16
C ILE A 347 23.93 18.11 -9.24
N PHE A 348 23.68 16.85 -8.87
CA PHE A 348 23.93 15.71 -9.75
C PHE A 348 22.71 15.25 -10.56
N LYS A 349 21.49 15.54 -10.11
CA LYS A 349 20.25 14.96 -10.67
C LYS A 349 19.19 15.98 -11.06
N ARG A 350 19.48 17.29 -10.98
CA ARG A 350 18.53 18.34 -11.38
C ARG A 350 18.00 18.17 -12.80
N GLN A 351 18.80 17.70 -13.75
CA GLN A 351 18.36 17.59 -15.16
C GLN A 351 17.28 16.51 -15.35
N GLU A 352 17.23 15.49 -14.49
CA GLU A 352 16.23 14.39 -14.56
C GLU A 352 14.86 14.79 -13.95
N LEU A 353 14.79 15.96 -13.29
CA LEU A 353 13.57 16.49 -12.67
C LEU A 353 12.81 17.43 -13.61
N GLN A 354 11.49 17.29 -13.63
CA GLN A 354 10.60 18.23 -14.32
C GLN A 354 10.62 19.61 -13.62
N LYS A 355 10.30 20.68 -14.36
CA LYS A 355 10.31 22.06 -13.85
C LYS A 355 9.52 22.21 -12.55
N ASP A 356 8.27 21.74 -12.51
CA ASP A 356 7.42 21.83 -11.31
C ASP A 356 8.00 21.06 -10.12
N ALA A 357 8.64 19.91 -10.37
CA ALA A 357 9.24 19.10 -9.31
C ALA A 357 10.46 19.80 -8.68
N LYS A 358 11.21 20.60 -9.47
CA LYS A 358 12.31 21.43 -8.95
C LYS A 358 11.78 22.53 -8.03
N TYR A 359 10.77 23.27 -8.48
CA TYR A 359 10.16 24.33 -7.68
C TYR A 359 9.51 23.79 -6.41
N GLY A 360 8.80 22.66 -6.50
CA GLY A 360 8.25 21.97 -5.34
C GLY A 360 9.32 21.53 -4.35
N ALA A 361 10.43 20.95 -4.83
CA ALA A 361 11.54 20.55 -3.97
C ALA A 361 12.19 21.75 -3.27
N ILE A 362 12.43 22.85 -3.97
CA ILE A 362 12.95 24.09 -3.39
C ILE A 362 11.96 24.63 -2.34
N GLY A 363 10.68 24.75 -2.68
CA GLY A 363 9.65 25.27 -1.77
C GLY A 363 9.53 24.46 -0.48
N TYR A 364 9.45 23.13 -0.57
CA TYR A 364 9.40 22.27 0.61
C TYR A 364 10.70 22.31 1.43
N PHE A 365 11.86 22.35 0.77
CA PHE A 365 13.14 22.47 1.46
C PHE A 365 13.23 23.80 2.24
N THR A 366 12.87 24.91 1.61
CA THR A 366 12.81 26.22 2.26
C THR A 366 11.86 26.20 3.46
N ILE A 367 10.66 25.63 3.32
CA ILE A 367 9.70 25.51 4.43
C ILE A 367 10.32 24.72 5.60
N ILE A 368 10.92 23.56 5.33
CA ILE A 368 11.53 22.73 6.37
C ILE A 368 12.65 23.48 7.09
N ILE A 369 13.57 24.10 6.36
CA ILE A 369 14.72 24.80 6.95
C ILE A 369 14.27 26.06 7.71
N VAL A 370 13.31 26.81 7.19
CA VAL A 370 12.74 27.99 7.89
C VAL A 370 12.06 27.54 9.18
N LEU A 371 11.24 26.50 9.14
CA LEU A 371 10.59 25.97 10.35
C LEU A 371 11.62 25.51 11.40
N ILE A 372 12.65 24.78 10.96
CA ILE A 372 13.73 24.30 11.83
C ILE A 372 14.50 25.48 12.41
N GLY A 373 14.85 26.47 11.58
CA GLY A 373 15.57 27.67 11.99
C GLY A 373 14.76 28.51 12.99
N MET A 374 13.49 28.78 12.70
CA MET A 374 12.59 29.48 13.62
C MET A 374 12.57 28.83 15.00
N HIS A 375 12.55 27.50 15.07
CA HIS A 375 12.56 26.78 16.34
C HIS A 375 13.90 26.92 17.10
N VAL A 376 15.03 26.93 16.39
CA VAL A 376 16.35 27.19 17.00
C VAL A 376 16.41 28.62 17.58
N PHE A 377 15.79 29.60 16.91
CA PHE A 377 15.81 31.01 17.34
C PHE A 377 14.73 31.35 18.39
N SER A 378 13.62 30.60 18.49
CA SER A 378 12.47 30.97 19.33
C SER A 378 12.52 30.53 20.80
N GLY A 379 13.58 29.82 21.23
CA GLY A 379 13.70 29.32 22.61
C GLY A 379 12.74 28.17 22.96
N GLU A 380 13.07 27.40 24.01
CA GLU A 380 12.67 26.00 24.25
C GLU A 380 11.19 25.70 24.56
N GLY A 381 10.26 26.63 24.36
CA GLY A 381 8.86 26.45 24.73
C GLY A 381 7.93 25.90 23.65
N ASN A 382 8.17 26.23 22.38
CA ASN A 382 7.22 25.98 21.28
C ASN A 382 7.90 25.23 20.12
N ILE A 383 7.49 24.00 19.87
CA ILE A 383 7.94 23.22 18.71
C ILE A 383 7.10 23.66 17.51
N PHE A 384 7.71 24.34 16.54
CA PHE A 384 7.04 24.77 15.30
C PHE A 384 5.70 25.49 15.54
N LEU A 385 5.68 26.57 16.34
CA LEU A 385 4.49 27.40 16.65
C LEU A 385 3.36 26.70 17.45
N PHE A 386 3.40 25.38 17.67
CA PHE A 386 2.33 24.62 18.34
C PHE A 386 2.84 23.77 19.52
N LYS A 387 1.96 23.46 20.47
CA LYS A 387 2.27 22.51 21.56
C LYS A 387 2.45 21.10 20.98
N SER A 388 3.54 20.42 21.35
CA SER A 388 3.91 19.07 20.90
C SER A 388 2.79 18.03 21.06
N GLU A 389 2.00 18.15 22.12
CA GLU A 389 0.90 17.24 22.41
C GLU A 389 -0.33 17.45 21.51
N SER A 390 -0.65 18.71 21.17
CA SER A 390 -1.74 19.03 20.24
C SER A 390 -1.40 18.59 18.81
N LEU A 391 -0.14 18.78 18.40
CA LEU A 391 0.37 18.26 17.14
C LEU A 391 0.30 16.72 17.07
N ARG A 392 0.64 16.01 18.16
CA ARG A 392 0.56 14.54 18.23
C ARG A 392 -0.87 14.03 18.04
N LYS A 393 -1.86 14.65 18.71
CA LYS A 393 -3.28 14.27 18.54
C LYS A 393 -3.79 14.55 17.13
N THR A 394 -3.48 15.73 16.59
CA THR A 394 -3.86 16.13 15.22
C THR A 394 -3.26 15.19 14.18
N TYR A 395 -2.03 14.73 14.41
CA TYR A 395 -1.31 13.80 13.54
C TYR A 395 -1.89 12.38 13.52
N SER A 396 -2.13 11.77 14.70
CA SER A 396 -2.76 10.45 14.81
C SER A 396 -4.20 10.44 14.26
N PHE A 397 -4.89 11.58 14.34
CA PHE A 397 -6.21 11.78 13.76
C PHE A 397 -6.19 11.97 12.22
N LEU A 398 -5.27 12.78 11.66
CA LEU A 398 -5.25 13.05 10.22
C LEU A 398 -4.61 11.92 9.40
N ILE A 399 -3.40 11.47 9.72
CA ILE A 399 -2.66 10.54 8.85
C ILE A 399 -2.95 9.08 9.20
N GLY A 400 -3.01 8.77 10.50
CA GLY A 400 -3.20 7.41 11.01
C GLY A 400 -4.56 6.81 10.63
N SER A 401 -5.64 7.54 10.90
CA SER A 401 -7.02 7.04 10.77
C SER A 401 -7.72 7.50 9.48
N ILE A 402 -7.61 8.79 9.11
CA ILE A 402 -8.33 9.32 7.94
C ILE A 402 -7.70 8.89 6.62
N PHE A 403 -6.38 9.04 6.42
CA PHE A 403 -5.82 8.72 5.10
C PHE A 403 -5.54 7.22 4.86
N SER A 404 -5.08 6.48 5.87
CA SER A 404 -4.66 5.07 5.68
C SER A 404 -5.83 4.07 5.69
N GLY A 405 -6.83 4.27 6.58
CA GLY A 405 -7.99 3.40 6.74
C GLY A 405 -9.22 3.91 5.99
N VAL A 406 -9.72 5.09 6.36
CA VAL A 406 -10.98 5.68 5.86
C VAL A 406 -10.90 6.01 4.37
N ILE A 407 -9.84 6.71 3.93
CA ILE A 407 -9.62 7.06 2.52
C ILE A 407 -8.98 5.89 1.75
N GLY A 408 -8.16 5.09 2.41
CA GLY A 408 -7.36 4.07 1.75
C GLY A 408 -8.18 2.91 1.18
N THR A 409 -8.74 2.07 2.04
CA THR A 409 -9.46 0.86 1.63
C THR A 409 -10.95 1.12 1.39
N GLY A 410 -11.53 2.09 2.11
CA GLY A 410 -12.91 2.53 1.95
C GLY A 410 -13.23 3.00 0.52
N PHE A 411 -12.30 3.69 -0.14
CA PHE A 411 -12.53 4.19 -1.49
C PHE A 411 -12.09 3.26 -2.63
N TYR A 412 -11.70 2.00 -2.37
CA TYR A 412 -11.36 1.06 -3.44
C TYR A 412 -12.46 0.94 -4.53
N PRO A 413 -13.75 0.78 -4.17
CA PRO A 413 -14.81 0.67 -5.18
C PRO A 413 -15.08 1.96 -5.97
N ILE A 414 -14.49 3.09 -5.57
CA ILE A 414 -14.78 4.42 -6.13
C ILE A 414 -13.55 4.97 -6.89
N PHE A 415 -12.39 5.07 -6.23
CA PHE A 415 -11.17 5.68 -6.78
C PHE A 415 -10.12 4.66 -7.26
N GLY A 416 -10.36 3.36 -7.03
CA GLY A 416 -9.47 2.28 -7.44
C GLY A 416 -8.61 1.74 -6.28
N ASN A 417 -7.99 0.60 -6.55
CA ASN A 417 -7.37 -0.27 -5.55
C ASN A 417 -6.10 0.27 -4.89
N ARG A 418 -5.48 1.32 -5.44
CA ARG A 418 -4.24 1.91 -4.91
C ARG A 418 -4.39 3.39 -4.53
N VAL A 419 -5.59 3.85 -4.19
CA VAL A 419 -5.84 5.24 -3.78
C VAL A 419 -4.92 5.69 -2.63
N TRP A 420 -4.79 4.91 -1.54
CA TRP A 420 -3.83 5.21 -0.47
C TRP A 420 -2.38 5.23 -0.97
N CYS A 421 -1.94 4.18 -1.67
CA CYS A 421 -0.57 4.07 -2.17
C CYS A 421 -0.19 5.17 -3.15
N ARG A 422 -1.17 5.75 -3.84
CA ARG A 422 -1.01 6.81 -4.83
C ARG A 422 -0.99 8.19 -4.18
N PHE A 423 -1.98 8.50 -3.34
CA PHE A 423 -2.17 9.86 -2.84
C PHE A 423 -1.56 10.09 -1.45
N GLY A 424 -1.62 9.10 -0.55
CA GLY A 424 -1.35 9.32 0.87
C GLY A 424 -0.13 8.60 1.44
N CYS A 425 0.40 7.57 0.77
CA CYS A 425 1.47 6.74 1.33
C CYS A 425 2.83 7.47 1.30
N PRO A 426 3.40 7.89 2.45
CA PRO A 426 4.68 8.60 2.46
C PRO A 426 5.85 7.72 2.01
N MET A 427 5.77 6.41 2.30
CA MET A 427 6.77 5.45 1.83
C MET A 427 6.80 5.34 0.29
N ALA A 428 5.64 5.47 -0.36
CA ALA A 428 5.57 5.40 -1.82
C ALA A 428 6.27 6.59 -2.49
N ALA A 429 6.29 7.76 -1.85
CA ALA A 429 7.02 8.93 -2.32
C ALA A 429 8.55 8.77 -2.11
N ILE A 430 9.01 8.34 -0.93
CA ILE A 430 10.44 8.10 -0.68
C ILE A 430 11.00 7.05 -1.65
N LEU A 431 10.33 5.89 -1.75
CA LEU A 431 10.74 4.83 -2.67
C LEU A 431 10.56 5.24 -4.14
N GLY A 432 9.55 6.04 -4.45
CA GLY A 432 9.31 6.58 -5.80
C GLY A 432 10.41 7.52 -6.24
N PHE A 433 10.89 8.37 -5.33
CA PHE A 433 12.04 9.23 -5.53
C PHE A 433 13.32 8.40 -5.78
N GLN A 434 13.62 7.44 -4.90
CA GLN A 434 14.76 6.54 -5.06
C GLN A 434 14.69 5.74 -6.37
N GLN A 435 13.50 5.21 -6.71
CA GLN A 435 13.29 4.49 -7.96
C GLN A 435 13.56 5.37 -9.18
N ARG A 436 12.99 6.58 -9.18
CA ARG A 436 13.09 7.48 -10.32
C ARG A 436 14.51 7.96 -10.56
N LEU A 437 15.35 8.12 -9.54
CA LEU A 437 16.70 8.69 -9.74
C LEU A 437 17.82 7.65 -9.76
N PHE A 438 17.68 6.54 -9.04
CA PHE A 438 18.80 5.64 -8.75
C PHE A 438 18.54 4.17 -9.11
N SER A 439 17.29 3.76 -9.39
CA SER A 439 17.03 2.34 -9.64
C SER A 439 17.47 1.86 -11.02
N LYS A 440 17.94 0.60 -11.07
CA LYS A 440 18.14 -0.17 -12.30
C LYS A 440 16.82 -0.58 -12.98
N PHE A 441 15.71 -0.53 -12.25
CA PHE A 441 14.41 -0.95 -12.75
C PHE A 441 13.82 0.04 -13.75
N ARG A 442 13.26 -0.49 -14.83
CA ARG A 442 12.45 0.23 -15.83
C ARG A 442 11.48 -0.74 -16.51
N ILE A 443 10.44 -0.19 -17.12
CA ILE A 443 9.67 -0.92 -18.11
C ILE A 443 10.09 -0.37 -19.48
N THR A 444 10.72 -1.20 -20.28
CA THR A 444 11.12 -0.85 -21.64
C THR A 444 9.97 -1.09 -22.61
N THR A 445 10.03 -0.36 -23.71
CA THR A 445 9.12 -0.52 -24.84
C THR A 445 9.93 -0.68 -26.11
N ASN A 446 9.46 -1.55 -26.99
CA ASN A 446 10.02 -1.67 -28.33
C ASN A 446 9.39 -0.70 -29.36
N GLY A 447 8.51 0.22 -28.92
CA GLY A 447 7.95 1.34 -29.70
C GLY A 447 7.12 0.94 -30.93
N GLY A 448 7.77 0.42 -31.96
CA GLY A 448 7.22 0.16 -33.29
C GLY A 448 6.16 -0.95 -33.37
N GLN A 449 5.91 -1.70 -32.30
CA GLN A 449 4.87 -2.76 -32.29
C GLN A 449 3.60 -2.36 -31.54
N CYS A 450 3.53 -1.12 -31.03
CA CYS A 450 2.38 -0.63 -30.28
C CYS A 450 1.17 -0.37 -31.19
N ILE A 451 0.13 -1.21 -31.08
CA ILE A 451 -1.15 -1.03 -31.81
C ILE A 451 -2.15 -0.11 -31.09
N SER A 452 -1.72 0.68 -30.11
CA SER A 452 -2.55 1.69 -29.43
C SER A 452 -3.85 1.18 -28.75
N CYS A 453 -3.96 -0.12 -28.47
CA CYS A 453 -5.18 -0.74 -27.91
C CYS A 453 -5.59 -0.27 -26.50
N GLY A 454 -4.68 0.35 -25.72
CA GLY A 454 -5.00 0.93 -24.41
C GLY A 454 -5.16 -0.05 -23.24
N ASN A 455 -5.02 -1.36 -23.45
CA ASN A 455 -5.11 -2.35 -22.37
C ASN A 455 -4.11 -2.09 -21.23
N CYS A 456 -2.87 -1.74 -21.57
CA CYS A 456 -1.82 -1.45 -20.59
C CYS A 456 -2.17 -0.26 -19.67
N SER A 457 -2.74 0.82 -20.21
CA SER A 457 -3.21 1.97 -19.42
C SER A 457 -4.44 1.62 -18.59
N THR A 458 -5.38 0.84 -19.15
CA THR A 458 -6.62 0.45 -18.46
C THR A 458 -6.33 -0.36 -17.20
N TYR A 459 -5.39 -1.30 -17.28
CA TYR A 459 -4.99 -2.15 -16.15
C TYR A 459 -3.90 -1.51 -15.26
N CYS A 460 -3.46 -0.27 -15.53
CA CYS A 460 -2.53 0.42 -14.67
C CYS A 460 -3.24 0.99 -13.43
N GLU A 461 -3.09 0.28 -12.32
CA GLU A 461 -3.63 0.65 -11.00
C GLU A 461 -3.05 1.95 -10.41
N MET A 462 -1.91 2.43 -10.94
CA MET A 462 -1.32 3.71 -10.52
C MET A 462 -1.79 4.88 -11.39
N GLY A 463 -2.73 4.68 -12.32
CA GLY A 463 -3.25 5.75 -13.17
C GLY A 463 -2.23 6.31 -14.17
N ILE A 464 -1.23 5.52 -14.56
CA ILE A 464 -0.24 5.91 -15.57
C ILE A 464 -0.82 5.61 -16.96
N ASP A 465 -0.76 6.58 -17.87
CA ASP A 465 -1.07 6.33 -19.28
C ASP A 465 0.10 5.59 -19.98
N VAL A 466 0.17 4.28 -19.75
CA VAL A 466 1.21 3.40 -20.29
C VAL A 466 1.21 3.35 -21.82
N ARG A 467 0.05 3.48 -22.45
CA ARG A 467 -0.10 3.52 -23.91
C ARG A 467 0.70 4.68 -24.52
N ALA A 468 0.61 5.87 -23.93
CA ALA A 468 1.34 7.04 -24.43
C ALA A 468 2.86 6.82 -24.40
N TYR A 469 3.39 6.13 -23.38
CA TYR A 469 4.80 5.73 -23.33
C TYR A 469 5.16 4.74 -24.44
N ALA A 470 4.34 3.71 -24.60
CA ALA A 470 4.57 2.67 -25.60
C ALA A 470 4.51 3.21 -27.04
N GLN A 471 3.63 4.16 -27.33
CA GLN A 471 3.52 4.81 -28.65
C GLN A 471 4.76 5.64 -28.98
N LYS A 472 5.42 6.21 -27.97
CA LYS A 472 6.59 7.06 -28.15
C LYS A 472 7.92 6.31 -28.09
N GLY A 473 7.92 5.00 -27.83
CA GLY A 473 9.17 4.28 -27.58
C GLY A 473 9.87 4.72 -26.27
N GLU A 474 9.15 5.40 -25.36
CA GLU A 474 9.73 5.91 -24.12
C GLU A 474 9.69 4.87 -23.00
N ASN A 475 10.83 4.67 -22.34
CA ASN A 475 10.91 3.87 -21.12
C ASN A 475 10.04 4.46 -20.00
N ILE A 476 9.31 3.59 -19.29
CA ILE A 476 8.43 4.03 -18.19
C ILE A 476 9.25 4.11 -16.92
N VAL A 477 9.76 5.32 -16.64
CA VAL A 477 10.53 5.64 -15.43
C VAL A 477 9.76 6.63 -14.58
N ARG A 478 8.62 6.17 -14.04
CA ARG A 478 7.73 6.96 -13.19
C ARG A 478 7.97 6.67 -11.71
N SER A 479 7.98 7.71 -10.88
CA SER A 479 8.02 7.58 -9.42
C SER A 479 6.77 6.87 -8.87
N SER A 480 5.63 7.01 -9.55
CA SER A 480 4.37 6.35 -9.17
C SER A 480 4.33 4.86 -9.51
N CYS A 481 5.07 4.38 -10.52
CA CYS A 481 5.04 2.98 -10.96
C CYS A 481 5.51 2.02 -9.86
N VAL A 482 4.63 1.13 -9.39
CA VAL A 482 4.96 0.11 -8.37
C VAL A 482 5.61 -1.14 -8.94
N GLY A 483 5.79 -1.23 -10.26
CA GLY A 483 6.39 -2.41 -10.91
C GLY A 483 5.52 -3.67 -10.80
N CYS A 484 4.19 -3.51 -10.83
CA CYS A 484 3.25 -4.61 -10.65
C CYS A 484 3.27 -5.63 -11.79
N GLY A 485 3.72 -5.28 -13.00
CA GLY A 485 3.88 -6.22 -14.13
C GLY A 485 2.68 -6.37 -15.06
N ILE A 486 1.47 -6.06 -14.60
CA ILE A 486 0.24 -6.33 -15.36
C ILE A 486 0.19 -5.62 -16.71
N CYS A 487 0.70 -4.40 -16.84
CA CYS A 487 0.73 -3.69 -18.13
C CYS A 487 1.49 -4.44 -19.23
N SER A 488 2.55 -5.16 -18.88
CA SER A 488 3.30 -6.04 -19.78
C SER A 488 2.52 -7.30 -20.08
N ALA A 489 1.90 -7.91 -19.05
CA ALA A 489 1.12 -9.13 -19.20
C ALA A 489 -0.13 -8.97 -20.09
N VAL A 490 -0.77 -7.79 -20.09
CA VAL A 490 -1.99 -7.51 -20.89
C VAL A 490 -1.68 -7.06 -22.31
N CYS A 491 -0.41 -6.80 -22.64
CA CYS A 491 -0.05 -6.31 -23.96
C CYS A 491 -0.14 -7.46 -24.98
N PRO A 492 -1.09 -7.42 -25.95
CA PRO A 492 -1.27 -8.52 -26.90
C PRO A 492 -0.10 -8.66 -27.88
N ARG A 493 0.70 -7.61 -28.03
CA ARG A 493 1.87 -7.56 -28.91
C ARG A 493 3.19 -7.78 -28.18
N GLY A 494 3.19 -7.91 -26.85
CA GLY A 494 4.42 -8.08 -26.07
C GLY A 494 5.37 -6.88 -26.10
N VAL A 495 4.85 -5.67 -26.34
CA VAL A 495 5.64 -4.43 -26.52
C VAL A 495 6.41 -4.01 -25.26
N LEU A 496 5.89 -4.36 -24.09
CA LEU A 496 6.37 -3.87 -22.79
C LEU A 496 7.11 -4.97 -22.04
N LYS A 497 8.28 -4.67 -21.51
CA LYS A 497 9.10 -5.62 -20.74
C LYS A 497 9.56 -5.02 -19.42
N LEU A 498 9.39 -5.77 -18.33
CA LEU A 498 9.96 -5.41 -17.02
C LEU A 498 11.42 -5.84 -17.00
N GLU A 499 12.34 -4.91 -16.80
CA GLU A 499 13.76 -5.21 -16.78
C GLU A 499 14.52 -4.41 -15.72
N ASN A 500 15.68 -4.97 -15.33
CA ASN A 500 16.70 -4.27 -14.58
C ASN A 500 17.90 -4.09 -15.53
N GLY A 501 18.28 -2.85 -15.81
CA GLY A 501 19.38 -2.53 -16.73
C GLY A 501 20.31 -1.44 -16.19
N PRO A 502 21.33 -1.05 -16.97
CA PRO A 502 22.20 0.09 -16.66
C PRO A 502 21.39 1.40 -16.51
N GLN A 503 21.90 2.33 -15.70
CA GLN A 503 21.25 3.64 -15.53
C GLN A 503 21.43 4.56 -16.75
N LYS A 504 22.51 4.40 -17.52
CA LYS A 504 22.76 5.15 -18.77
C LYS A 504 21.64 4.83 -19.77
N GLY A 505 21.09 5.85 -20.42
CA GLY A 505 19.98 5.69 -21.39
C GLY A 505 18.73 5.05 -20.78
N ARG A 506 18.45 5.33 -19.49
CA ARG A 506 17.23 4.82 -18.84
C ARG A 506 16.03 5.74 -19.06
N ILE A 507 16.25 7.05 -19.06
CA ILE A 507 15.26 8.06 -19.40
C ILE A 507 15.58 8.52 -20.82
N ASN A 508 14.74 8.10 -21.78
CA ASN A 508 14.98 8.32 -23.20
C ASN A 508 14.20 9.55 -23.67
N PRO A 509 14.69 10.28 -24.68
CA PRO A 509 14.01 11.44 -25.24
C PRO A 509 12.66 11.07 -25.88
N THR A 510 11.77 12.07 -25.96
CA THR A 510 10.36 12.00 -26.38
C THR A 510 10.15 11.89 -27.89
N GLU A 511 11.14 11.40 -28.64
CA GLU A 511 11.02 11.29 -30.09
C GLU A 511 10.02 10.19 -30.42
N VAL A 512 8.92 10.59 -31.06
CA VAL A 512 7.89 9.67 -31.52
C VAL A 512 8.53 8.82 -32.61
N LEU A 513 8.85 7.56 -32.30
CA LEU A 513 9.30 6.59 -33.29
C LEU A 513 8.14 6.25 -34.23
N LEU A 514 7.86 7.13 -35.19
CA LEU A 514 7.08 6.78 -36.36
C LEU A 514 7.95 5.81 -37.16
N GLY A 515 7.41 4.65 -37.55
CA GLY A 515 8.16 3.58 -38.22
C GLY A 515 8.86 3.96 -39.53
N ASN A 516 8.71 5.22 -39.98
CA ASN A 516 9.37 5.79 -41.15
C ASN A 516 10.57 6.69 -40.81
N ASP A 517 10.74 7.10 -39.54
CA ASP A 517 11.68 8.16 -39.15
C ASP A 517 12.87 7.62 -38.33
N VAL A 518 12.94 6.30 -38.12
CA VAL A 518 13.99 5.67 -37.31
C VAL A 518 15.15 5.29 -38.22
N ASP A 519 16.23 6.06 -38.21
CA ASP A 519 17.50 5.60 -38.78
C ASP A 519 18.05 4.48 -37.88
N LEU A 520 17.89 3.25 -38.34
CA LEU A 520 18.38 2.05 -37.67
C LEU A 520 19.91 2.09 -37.48
N MET A 521 20.65 2.84 -38.30
CA MET A 521 22.09 2.97 -38.18
C MET A 521 22.49 3.77 -36.95
N ASP A 522 21.76 4.84 -36.61
CA ASP A 522 22.05 5.63 -35.41
C ASP A 522 21.86 4.79 -34.14
N LEU A 523 20.81 3.98 -34.06
CA LEU A 523 20.57 3.07 -32.92
C LEU A 523 21.58 1.92 -32.82
N VAL A 524 22.17 1.48 -33.93
CA VAL A 524 23.18 0.42 -33.97
C VAL A 524 24.57 0.96 -33.64
N ASN A 525 24.84 2.20 -34.02
CA ASN A 525 26.13 2.87 -33.85
C ASN A 525 26.30 3.51 -32.46
N ASP A 526 25.21 3.81 -31.74
CA ASP A 526 25.23 4.39 -30.37
C ASP A 526 25.57 3.39 -29.23
N LYS A 527 26.34 2.34 -29.53
CA LYS A 527 26.73 1.29 -28.56
C LYS A 527 27.68 1.78 -27.46
#